data_AF-A0A8H2VMU3-F1
#
_entry.id   AF-A0A8H2VMU3-F1
#
_cell.length_a   1.000
_cell.length_b   1.000
_cell.length_c   1.000
_cell.angle_alpha   90.00
_cell.angle_beta   90.00
_cell.angle_gamma   90.00
#
_symmetry.space_group_name_H-M   'P 1'
#
loop_
_entity.id
_entity.type
_entity.pdbx_description
1 polymer ?
#
loop_
_entity_poly.entity_id
_entity_poly.type
_entity_poly.pdbx_seq_one_letter_code
_entity_poly.pdbx_strand_id
1 'polypeptide(L)'
;MDRIKSTEEIFGGRLLQEVEDSEESLESLLTTLTNKLTPHPPKTHIPSLDALWSQSYHNQPRLSVSGRQLPLLIHILTRLLRDEEEELGKCVVLIDVNGRFSPSFLVFEDNDGDEDEGEINEQVRKEIKLKRDDLKHLHVFRPSTENLECTLRGIEKYMLYGEHNSYGREFGGTILFGEWVECEGDGEAGGGDGVEGWRGG
;
A
#
# COMPACT_ATOMS: atom_id res chain seq x y z
N MET A 1 29.36 -20.68 -25.98
CA MET A 1 28.93 -19.78 -24.89
C MET A 1 27.66 -19.11 -25.38
N ASP A 2 26.53 -19.77 -25.21
CA ASP A 2 25.24 -19.21 -25.62
C ASP A 2 24.53 -18.73 -24.36
N ARG A 3 24.53 -17.41 -24.17
CA ARG A 3 23.74 -16.73 -23.15
C ARG A 3 22.27 -16.94 -23.52
N ILE A 4 21.58 -17.83 -22.80
CA ILE A 4 20.12 -17.89 -22.82
C ILE A 4 19.66 -16.54 -22.26
N LYS A 5 19.17 -15.66 -23.14
CA LYS A 5 18.55 -14.41 -22.72
C LYS A 5 17.29 -14.73 -21.93
N SER A 6 17.08 -14.02 -20.82
CA SER A 6 15.88 -14.19 -19.98
C SER A 6 14.64 -13.98 -20.84
N THR A 7 13.60 -14.79 -20.63
CA THR A 7 12.30 -14.68 -21.31
C THR A 7 11.69 -13.28 -21.21
N GLU A 8 11.96 -12.57 -20.12
CA GLU A 8 11.57 -11.17 -19.90
C GLU A 8 12.33 -10.19 -20.82
N GLU A 9 13.61 -10.45 -21.09
CA GLU A 9 14.44 -9.66 -22.02
C GLU A 9 13.92 -9.83 -23.46
N ILE A 10 13.43 -11.03 -23.80
CA ILE A 10 12.83 -11.34 -25.10
C ILE A 10 11.47 -10.65 -25.26
N PHE A 11 10.67 -10.58 -24.19
CA PHE A 11 9.37 -9.91 -24.20
C PHE A 11 9.52 -8.38 -24.23
N GLY A 12 10.39 -7.81 -23.40
CA GLY A 12 10.68 -6.38 -23.38
C GLY A 12 11.27 -5.88 -24.70
N GLY A 13 12.19 -6.64 -25.30
CA GLY A 13 12.76 -6.30 -26.61
C GLY A 13 11.74 -6.35 -27.75
N ARG A 14 10.83 -7.34 -27.74
CA ARG A 14 9.73 -7.41 -28.72
C ARG A 14 8.74 -6.25 -28.57
N LEU A 15 8.37 -5.91 -27.34
CA LEU A 15 7.46 -4.82 -27.06
C LEU A 15 8.02 -3.46 -27.52
N LEU A 16 9.32 -3.23 -27.31
CA LEU A 16 9.99 -2.02 -27.80
C LEU A 16 10.04 -1.95 -29.33
N GLN A 17 10.26 -3.08 -30.00
CA GLN A 17 10.22 -3.16 -31.46
C GLN A 17 8.80 -2.92 -32.00
N GLU A 18 7.78 -3.45 -31.34
CA GLU A 18 6.37 -3.26 -31.71
C GLU A 18 5.90 -1.81 -31.50
N VAL A 19 6.46 -1.10 -30.51
CA VAL A 19 6.27 0.34 -30.32
C VAL A 19 6.97 1.14 -31.43
N GLU A 20 8.20 0.75 -31.81
CA GLU A 20 8.96 1.41 -32.89
C GLU A 20 8.30 1.22 -34.27
N ASP A 21 7.65 0.08 -34.49
CA ASP A 21 6.92 -0.25 -35.73
C ASP A 21 5.48 0.33 -35.76
N SER A 22 4.98 0.86 -34.64
CA SER A 22 3.62 1.44 -34.54
C SER A 22 3.60 2.95 -34.82
N GLU A 23 2.58 3.43 -35.54
CA GLU A 23 2.36 4.88 -35.79
C GLU A 23 1.81 5.63 -34.55
N GLU A 24 1.46 4.90 -33.49
CA GLU A 24 0.90 5.44 -32.26
C GLU A 24 2.04 5.71 -31.26
N SER A 25 2.08 6.93 -30.69
CA SER A 25 3.08 7.29 -29.66
C SER A 25 2.98 6.31 -28.48
N LEU A 26 4.11 5.94 -27.88
CA LEU A 26 4.18 5.18 -26.63
C LEU A 26 3.26 5.78 -25.56
N GLU A 27 3.15 7.11 -25.50
CA GLU A 27 2.24 7.80 -24.58
C GLU A 27 0.77 7.49 -24.88
N SER A 28 0.38 7.38 -26.15
CA SER A 28 -0.98 7.03 -26.56
C SER A 28 -1.31 5.56 -26.28
N LEU A 29 -0.33 4.67 -26.44
CA LEU A 29 -0.47 3.25 -26.10
C LEU A 29 -0.61 3.07 -24.58
N LEU A 30 0.26 3.71 -23.81
CA LEU A 30 0.20 3.72 -22.34
C LEU A 30 -1.13 4.30 -21.87
N THR A 31 -1.56 5.44 -22.42
CA THR A 31 -2.85 6.06 -22.10
C THR A 31 -4.02 5.12 -22.43
N THR A 32 -3.98 4.45 -23.58
CA THR A 32 -5.04 3.51 -24.01
C THR A 32 -5.10 2.28 -23.12
N LEU A 33 -3.96 1.70 -22.74
CA LEU A 33 -3.88 0.57 -21.82
C LEU A 33 -4.35 0.95 -20.42
N THR A 34 -3.92 2.10 -19.91
CA THR A 34 -4.39 2.65 -18.64
C THR A 34 -5.91 2.86 -18.66
N ASN A 35 -6.47 3.43 -19.72
CA ASN A 35 -7.92 3.65 -19.85
C ASN A 35 -8.72 2.34 -19.95
N LYS A 36 -8.14 1.28 -20.53
CA LYS A 36 -8.78 -0.05 -20.61
C LYS A 36 -8.74 -0.80 -19.28
N LEU A 37 -7.62 -0.74 -18.57
CA LEU A 37 -7.41 -1.48 -17.32
C LEU A 37 -8.06 -0.78 -16.11
N THR A 38 -8.16 0.56 -16.16
CA THR A 38 -8.84 1.38 -15.16
C THR A 38 -9.75 2.38 -15.86
N PRO A 39 -10.99 1.98 -16.22
CA PRO A 39 -11.91 2.88 -16.90
C PRO A 39 -12.27 4.06 -16.00
N HIS A 40 -12.18 5.28 -16.54
CA HIS A 40 -12.67 6.46 -15.83
C HIS A 40 -14.15 6.30 -15.53
N PRO A 41 -14.61 6.64 -14.31
CA PRO A 41 -16.02 6.80 -14.10
C PRO A 41 -16.55 7.95 -14.98
N PRO A 42 -17.80 7.87 -15.44
CA PRO A 42 -18.40 8.91 -16.26
C PRO A 42 -18.33 10.27 -15.56
N LYS A 43 -18.06 11.34 -16.33
CA LYS A 43 -18.06 12.72 -15.81
C LYS A 43 -19.33 12.95 -15.02
N THR A 44 -19.16 13.33 -13.76
CA THR A 44 -20.26 13.48 -12.83
C THR A 44 -21.00 14.79 -13.04
N HIS A 45 -20.47 15.68 -13.88
CA HIS A 45 -20.95 17.06 -14.12
C HIS A 45 -20.93 17.92 -12.86
N ILE A 46 -20.24 17.47 -11.82
CA ILE A 46 -19.97 18.22 -10.60
C ILE A 46 -18.52 18.69 -10.72
N PRO A 47 -18.26 19.98 -10.97
CA PRO A 47 -16.92 20.46 -11.32
C PRO A 47 -15.84 20.15 -10.27
N SER A 48 -16.19 20.19 -8.99
CA SER A 48 -15.27 19.84 -7.89
C SER A 48 -14.93 18.36 -7.87
N LEU A 49 -15.92 17.51 -8.14
CA LEU A 49 -15.76 16.06 -8.16
C LEU A 49 -14.97 15.61 -9.39
N ASP A 50 -15.27 16.20 -10.56
CA ASP A 50 -14.54 15.96 -11.80
C ASP A 50 -13.09 16.45 -11.70
N ALA A 51 -12.83 17.56 -10.98
CA ALA A 51 -11.48 18.06 -10.71
C ALA A 51 -10.69 17.14 -9.77
N LEU A 52 -11.31 16.68 -8.68
CA LEU A 52 -10.73 15.69 -7.78
C LEU A 52 -10.41 14.38 -8.51
N TRP A 53 -11.34 13.89 -9.33
CA TRP A 53 -11.12 12.69 -10.14
C TRP A 53 -9.96 12.81 -11.12
N SER A 54 -9.84 13.98 -11.76
CA SER A 54 -8.74 14.24 -12.70
C SER A 54 -7.38 14.27 -12.00
N GLN A 55 -7.32 14.67 -10.73
CA GLN A 55 -6.10 14.74 -9.93
C GLN A 55 -5.73 13.41 -9.27
N SER A 56 -6.72 12.69 -8.73
CA SER A 56 -6.48 11.53 -7.85
C SER A 56 -6.34 10.19 -8.58
N TYR A 57 -6.90 10.02 -9.79
CA TYR A 57 -6.92 8.70 -10.46
C TYR A 57 -5.78 8.46 -11.46
N HIS A 58 -5.26 9.51 -12.12
CA HIS A 58 -4.20 9.32 -13.13
C HIS A 58 -2.81 9.08 -12.53
N ASN A 59 -2.58 9.47 -11.27
CA ASN A 59 -1.27 9.49 -10.64
C ASN A 59 -1.34 9.03 -9.18
N GLN A 60 -1.98 7.89 -8.86
CA GLN A 60 -1.76 7.31 -7.53
C GLN A 60 -0.34 6.72 -7.50
N PRO A 61 0.63 7.31 -6.78
CA PRO A 61 1.96 6.78 -6.73
C PRO A 61 1.91 5.43 -6.00
N ARG A 62 2.07 4.34 -6.75
CA ARG A 62 2.19 3.00 -6.18
C ARG A 62 3.62 2.80 -5.72
N LEU A 63 3.83 2.85 -4.41
CA LEU A 63 5.11 2.50 -3.80
C LEU A 63 5.14 1.00 -3.51
N SER A 64 6.05 0.28 -4.14
CA SER A 64 6.35 -1.12 -3.80
C SER A 64 7.73 -1.21 -3.18
N VAL A 65 7.84 -1.88 -2.04
CA VAL A 65 9.10 -2.05 -1.30
C VAL A 65 9.25 -3.52 -0.93
N SER A 66 10.39 -4.12 -1.26
CA SER A 66 10.73 -5.51 -0.94
C SER A 66 11.93 -5.60 0.02
N GLY A 67 12.07 -6.74 0.71
CA GLY A 67 13.15 -7.00 1.67
C GLY A 67 12.78 -6.79 3.14
N ARG A 68 13.57 -5.99 3.87
CA ARG A 68 13.40 -5.71 5.31
C ARG A 68 12.70 -4.38 5.55
N GLN A 69 11.46 -4.27 5.10
CA GLN A 69 10.69 -3.02 5.17
C GLN A 69 9.85 -2.84 6.44
N LEU A 70 9.86 -3.76 7.40
CA LEU A 70 9.05 -3.61 8.62
C LEU A 70 9.31 -2.27 9.36
N PRO A 71 10.56 -1.80 9.56
CA PRO A 71 10.80 -0.50 10.17
C PRO A 71 10.21 0.67 9.38
N LEU A 72 10.29 0.59 8.04
CA LEU A 72 9.71 1.61 7.16
C LEU A 72 8.18 1.59 7.23
N LEU A 73 7.56 0.41 7.23
CA LEU A 73 6.12 0.24 7.39
C LEU A 73 5.64 0.85 8.71
N ILE A 74 6.32 0.52 9.81
CA ILE A 74 6.02 1.07 11.13
C ILE A 74 6.12 2.59 11.07
N HIS A 75 7.20 3.15 10.52
CA HIS A 75 7.38 4.59 10.40
C HIS A 75 6.28 5.27 9.59
N ILE A 76 5.89 4.69 8.44
CA ILE A 76 4.80 5.20 7.60
C ILE A 76 3.48 5.16 8.36
N LEU A 77 3.15 4.03 8.99
CA LEU A 77 1.92 3.89 9.77
C LEU A 77 1.86 4.90 10.91
N THR A 78 2.94 5.02 11.68
CA THR A 78 3.04 5.99 12.77
C THR A 78 2.88 7.41 12.26
N ARG A 79 3.50 7.76 11.12
CA ARG A 79 3.37 9.11 10.55
C ARG A 79 1.96 9.39 10.04
N LEU A 80 1.30 8.41 9.44
CA LEU A 80 -0.05 8.57 8.88
C LEU A 80 -1.11 8.63 9.98
N LEU A 81 -1.00 7.81 11.03
CA LEU A 81 -2.05 7.69 12.05
C LEU A 81 -2.01 8.80 13.10
N ARG A 82 -0.84 9.41 13.33
CA ARG A 82 -0.62 10.40 14.38
C ARG A 82 -1.43 11.67 14.13
N ASP A 83 -2.16 12.11 15.14
CA ASP A 83 -2.73 13.46 15.19
C ASP A 83 -1.64 14.52 15.45
N GLU A 84 -1.61 15.57 14.64
CA GLU A 84 -0.79 16.77 14.88
C GLU A 84 -1.68 17.91 15.42
N GLU A 85 -1.08 18.95 16.01
CA GLU A 85 -1.82 20.01 16.71
C GLU A 85 -2.88 20.73 15.84
N GLU A 86 -2.66 20.77 14.53
CA GLU A 86 -3.52 21.48 13.55
C GLU A 86 -4.13 20.55 12.50
N GLU A 87 -3.75 19.27 12.46
CA GLU A 87 -4.18 18.32 11.43
C GLU A 87 -4.50 16.96 12.05
N LEU A 88 -5.71 16.47 11.79
CA LEU A 88 -6.08 15.11 12.15
C LEU A 88 -5.24 14.12 11.34
N GLY A 89 -4.79 13.06 11.99
CA GLY A 89 -4.17 11.93 11.34
C GLY A 89 -5.11 11.28 10.34
N LYS A 90 -4.55 10.40 9.52
CA LYS A 90 -5.26 9.72 8.44
C LYS A 90 -5.86 8.40 8.90
N CYS A 91 -6.86 7.95 8.18
CA CYS A 91 -7.39 6.60 8.28
C CYS A 91 -6.65 5.69 7.30
N VAL A 92 -6.12 4.56 7.78
CA VAL A 92 -5.29 3.66 6.97
C VAL A 92 -5.88 2.25 6.99
N VAL A 93 -5.91 1.62 5.81
CA VAL A 93 -6.24 0.19 5.68
C VAL A 93 -4.93 -0.57 5.50
N LEU A 94 -4.70 -1.59 6.34
CA LEU A 94 -3.58 -2.51 6.23
C LEU A 94 -4.09 -3.90 5.89
N ILE A 95 -3.64 -4.46 4.77
CA ILE A 95 -3.94 -5.83 4.36
C ILE A 95 -2.72 -6.68 4.69
N ASP A 96 -2.81 -7.49 5.74
CA ASP A 96 -1.76 -8.37 6.25
C ASP A 96 -1.98 -9.80 5.74
N VAL A 97 -1.33 -10.13 4.62
CA VAL A 97 -1.56 -11.38 3.87
C VAL A 97 -1.03 -12.59 4.62
N ASN A 98 0.09 -12.46 5.33
CA ASN A 98 0.71 -13.58 6.05
C ASN A 98 0.41 -13.57 7.55
N GLY A 99 -0.41 -12.63 8.05
CA GLY A 99 -0.73 -12.53 9.47
C GLY A 99 0.45 -12.13 10.35
N ARG A 100 1.47 -11.49 9.79
CA ARG A 100 2.73 -11.18 10.50
C ARG A 100 2.72 -9.82 11.17
N PHE A 101 1.75 -8.96 10.85
CA PHE A 101 1.67 -7.65 11.46
C PHE A 101 1.08 -7.74 12.87
N SER A 102 1.77 -7.13 13.83
CA SER A 102 1.30 -6.93 15.20
C SER A 102 1.25 -5.42 15.52
N PRO A 103 0.15 -4.92 16.11
CA PRO A 103 0.08 -3.54 16.61
C PRO A 103 1.16 -3.22 17.66
N SER A 104 1.73 -4.24 18.31
CA SER A 104 2.83 -4.07 19.27
C SER A 104 4.13 -3.55 18.65
N PHE A 105 4.23 -3.54 17.31
CA PHE A 105 5.38 -2.94 16.61
C PHE A 105 5.32 -1.41 16.57
N LEU A 106 4.16 -0.83 16.85
CA LEU A 106 3.98 0.61 16.93
C LEU A 106 4.43 1.14 18.29
N VAL A 107 5.03 2.33 18.29
CA VAL A 107 5.50 2.99 19.51
C VAL A 107 4.42 3.94 20.00
N PHE A 108 4.05 3.84 21.27
CA PHE A 108 3.01 4.67 21.89
C PHE A 108 3.59 5.68 22.87
N GLU A 109 2.85 6.75 23.11
CA GLU A 109 3.08 7.64 24.24
C GLU A 109 2.70 6.88 25.52
N ASP A 110 3.70 6.61 26.37
CA ASP A 110 3.46 6.09 27.71
C ASP A 110 2.82 7.23 28.53
N ASN A 111 1.58 7.02 28.97
CA ASN A 111 0.82 8.00 29.75
C ASN A 111 1.12 7.88 31.27
N ASP A 112 2.26 7.27 31.60
CA ASP A 112 2.70 7.05 32.97
C ASP A 112 3.38 8.36 33.43
N GLY A 113 2.63 9.15 34.20
CA GLY A 113 3.00 10.48 34.66
C GLY A 113 4.11 10.49 35.71
N ASP A 114 5.33 10.09 35.33
CA ASP A 114 6.53 10.45 36.08
C ASP A 114 7.18 11.64 35.39
N GLU A 115 6.96 12.82 35.98
CA GLU A 115 7.68 14.07 35.71
C GLU A 115 9.17 13.87 36.04
N ASP A 116 9.94 13.24 35.15
CA ASP A 116 11.39 13.28 35.24
C ASP A 116 11.89 14.43 34.35
N GLU A 117 12.06 15.60 34.99
CA GLU A 117 12.71 16.78 34.43
C GLU A 117 14.18 16.48 34.10
N GLY A 118 14.39 15.75 33.00
CA GLY A 118 15.69 15.58 32.37
C GLY A 118 15.78 16.49 31.14
N GLU A 119 16.21 17.74 31.33
CA GLU A 119 16.64 18.63 30.25
C GLU A 119 17.80 17.98 29.46
N ILE A 120 17.50 17.13 28.48
CA ILE A 120 18.49 16.62 27.52
C ILE A 120 17.92 16.68 26.10
N ASN A 121 18.24 17.79 25.42
CA ASN A 121 18.20 18.01 23.97
C ASN A 121 16.84 17.82 23.28
N GLU A 122 15.99 18.82 23.47
CA GLU A 122 14.65 19.07 22.91
C GLU A 122 14.54 19.06 21.37
N GLN A 123 15.64 18.87 20.63
CA GLN A 123 15.69 19.01 19.17
C GLN A 123 16.01 17.72 18.39
N VAL A 124 16.39 16.62 19.05
CA VAL A 124 16.88 15.41 18.34
C VAL A 124 15.97 14.18 18.51
N ARG A 125 15.03 14.18 19.46
CA ARG A 125 14.13 13.03 19.68
C ARG A 125 12.71 13.45 20.06
N LYS A 126 12.02 14.18 19.18
CA LYS A 126 10.56 14.05 19.12
C LYS A 126 10.29 12.68 18.51
N GLU A 127 10.47 11.62 19.31
CA GLU A 127 10.12 10.26 18.93
C GLU A 127 8.69 10.30 18.39
N ILE A 128 8.48 9.79 17.18
CA ILE A 128 7.16 9.75 16.58
C ILE A 128 6.39 8.68 17.35
N LYS A 129 5.65 9.11 18.37
CA LYS A 129 4.82 8.26 19.22
C LYS A 129 3.35 8.44 18.83
N LEU A 130 2.58 7.36 18.94
CA LEU A 130 1.15 7.34 18.73
C LEU A 130 0.39 7.40 20.06
N LYS A 131 -0.81 7.99 20.04
CA LYS A 131 -1.76 7.81 21.12
C LYS A 131 -2.51 6.50 20.91
N ARG A 132 -2.98 5.87 21.98
CA ARG A 132 -3.81 4.65 21.86
C ARG A 132 -5.09 4.89 21.05
N ASP A 133 -5.61 6.12 21.08
CA ASP A 133 -6.78 6.50 20.28
C ASP A 133 -6.50 6.48 18.77
N ASP A 134 -5.26 6.70 18.33
CA ASP A 134 -4.89 6.69 16.91
C ASP A 134 -5.09 5.30 16.28
N LEU A 135 -5.00 4.23 17.08
CA LEU A 135 -5.23 2.86 16.61
C LEU A 135 -6.64 2.60 16.12
N LYS A 136 -7.63 3.40 16.54
CA LYS A 136 -9.01 3.29 16.06
C LYS A 136 -9.14 3.55 14.56
N HIS A 137 -8.10 4.11 13.96
CA HIS A 137 -8.04 4.53 12.56
C HIS A 137 -7.17 3.63 11.69
N LEU A 138 -6.58 2.58 12.28
CA LEU A 138 -5.86 1.52 11.57
C LEU A 138 -6.77 0.29 11.41
N HIS A 139 -7.21 0.04 10.19
CA HIS A 139 -8.07 -1.10 9.87
C HIS A 139 -7.24 -2.23 9.28
N VAL A 140 -6.98 -3.27 10.08
CA VAL A 140 -6.15 -4.42 9.67
C VAL A 140 -7.04 -5.56 9.19
N PHE A 141 -6.86 -5.97 7.94
CA PHE A 141 -7.51 -7.13 7.34
C PHE A 141 -6.50 -8.26 7.14
N ARG A 142 -6.85 -9.46 7.58
CA ARG A 142 -6.02 -10.67 7.39
C ARG A 142 -6.76 -11.69 6.52
N PRO A 143 -6.82 -11.46 5.19
CA PRO A 143 -7.49 -12.40 4.30
C PRO A 143 -6.73 -13.72 4.21
N SER A 144 -7.45 -14.82 4.06
CA SER A 144 -6.88 -16.05 3.50
C SER A 144 -6.74 -15.91 1.98
N THR A 145 -5.90 -16.74 1.36
CA THR A 145 -5.76 -16.80 -0.11
C THR A 145 -7.10 -17.00 -0.82
N GLU A 146 -7.97 -17.84 -0.27
CA GLU A 146 -9.31 -18.11 -0.80
C GLU A 146 -10.30 -16.94 -0.66
N ASN A 147 -10.13 -16.08 0.36
CA ASN A 147 -11.08 -15.00 0.67
C ASN A 147 -10.55 -13.61 0.31
N LEU A 148 -9.39 -13.54 -0.36
CA LEU A 148 -8.77 -12.27 -0.69
C LEU A 148 -9.69 -11.40 -1.55
N GLU A 149 -10.20 -11.92 -2.66
CA GLU A 149 -11.01 -11.13 -3.59
C GLU A 149 -12.28 -10.60 -2.90
N CYS A 150 -12.93 -11.44 -2.10
CA CYS A 150 -14.07 -11.06 -1.28
C CYS A 150 -13.70 -9.97 -0.27
N THR A 151 -12.53 -10.07 0.35
CA THR A 151 -12.03 -9.08 1.32
C THR A 151 -11.74 -7.75 0.63
N LEU A 152 -11.05 -7.76 -0.51
CA LEU A 152 -10.73 -6.57 -1.29
C LEU A 152 -12.01 -5.84 -1.73
N ARG A 153 -13.00 -6.57 -2.23
CA ARG A 153 -14.32 -6.00 -2.58
C ARG A 153 -15.07 -5.48 -1.35
N GLY A 154 -14.89 -6.12 -0.20
CA GLY A 154 -15.54 -5.75 1.06
C GLY A 154 -14.94 -4.52 1.74
N ILE A 155 -13.64 -4.26 1.57
CA ILE A 155 -12.93 -3.15 2.20
C ILE A 155 -13.55 -1.82 1.82
N GLU A 156 -13.80 -1.56 0.53
CA GLU A 156 -14.38 -0.29 0.09
C GLU A 156 -15.75 -0.05 0.75
N LYS A 157 -16.60 -1.08 0.76
CA LYS A 157 -17.92 -1.03 1.39
C LYS A 157 -17.81 -0.78 2.90
N TYR A 158 -16.85 -1.41 3.57
CA TYR A 158 -16.60 -1.21 4.99
C TYR A 158 -16.08 0.20 5.28
N MET A 159 -15.17 0.74 4.46
CA MET A 159 -14.62 2.08 4.66
C MET A 159 -15.61 3.21 4.37
N LEU A 160 -16.61 2.96 3.53
CA LEU A 160 -17.64 3.95 3.19
C LEU A 160 -18.90 3.86 4.06
N TYR A 161 -19.30 2.64 4.43
CA TYR A 161 -20.60 2.37 5.06
C TYR A 161 -20.50 1.48 6.30
N GLY A 162 -19.30 1.03 6.66
CA GLY A 162 -19.08 0.16 7.81
C GLY A 162 -19.07 0.95 9.12
N GLU A 163 -19.28 0.25 10.22
CA GLU A 163 -19.20 0.86 11.55
C GLU A 163 -17.74 0.95 11.99
N HIS A 164 -17.13 2.13 11.86
CA HIS A 164 -15.77 2.42 12.34
C HIS A 164 -15.63 3.85 12.84
N ASN A 165 -14.68 4.11 13.74
CA ASN A 165 -14.52 5.44 14.37
C ASN A 165 -13.71 6.46 13.54
N SER A 166 -13.36 6.13 12.30
CA SER A 166 -12.56 7.01 11.43
C SER A 166 -13.33 8.13 10.71
N TYR A 167 -14.60 8.34 11.04
CA TYR A 167 -15.38 9.44 10.47
C TYR A 167 -14.70 10.79 10.76
N GLY A 168 -14.47 11.59 9.70
CA GLY A 168 -13.83 12.91 9.79
C GLY A 168 -12.32 12.93 9.56
N ARG A 169 -11.66 11.78 9.45
CA ARG A 169 -10.24 11.69 9.03
C ARG A 169 -10.14 11.50 7.51
N GLU A 170 -9.11 12.07 6.90
CA GLU A 170 -8.80 11.81 5.49
C GLU A 170 -8.37 10.35 5.30
N PHE A 171 -8.72 9.75 4.17
CA PHE A 171 -8.22 8.43 3.81
C PHE A 171 -6.74 8.51 3.40
N GLY A 172 -5.86 7.86 4.19
CA GLY A 172 -4.42 7.86 3.99
C GLY A 172 -3.91 6.81 3.00
N GLY A 173 -4.77 5.88 2.59
CA GLY A 173 -4.46 4.85 1.60
C GLY A 173 -4.58 3.42 2.12
N THR A 174 -4.32 2.49 1.19
CA THR A 174 -4.28 1.05 1.46
C THR A 174 -2.84 0.58 1.39
N ILE A 175 -2.38 -0.07 2.46
CA ILE A 175 -1.06 -0.68 2.54
C ILE A 175 -1.24 -2.18 2.48
N LEU A 176 -0.44 -2.80 1.62
CA LEU A 176 -0.38 -4.24 1.49
C LEU A 176 0.91 -4.74 2.15
N PHE A 177 0.78 -5.59 3.16
CA PHE A 177 1.89 -6.14 3.90
C PHE A 177 1.87 -7.67 3.81
N GLY A 178 2.99 -8.21 3.34
CA GLY A 178 3.17 -9.63 3.19
C GLY A 178 3.77 -9.99 1.84
N GLU A 179 4.27 -11.20 1.80
CA GLU A 179 4.73 -11.87 0.61
C GLU A 179 3.56 -12.65 0.00
N TRP A 180 3.36 -12.38 -1.28
CA TRP A 180 2.41 -13.11 -2.11
C TRP A 180 3.13 -14.34 -2.66
N VAL A 181 2.74 -15.51 -2.14
CA VAL A 181 3.12 -16.77 -2.78
C VAL A 181 1.97 -17.13 -3.70
N GLU A 182 2.20 -17.13 -5.01
CA GLU A 182 1.24 -17.67 -5.96
C GLU A 182 0.99 -19.14 -5.59
N CYS A 183 -0.27 -19.53 -5.40
CA CYS A 183 -0.61 -20.92 -5.18
C CYS A 183 -0.30 -21.69 -6.47
N GLU A 184 0.78 -22.48 -6.46
CA GLU A 184 1.07 -23.46 -7.51
C GLU A 184 -0.16 -24.39 -7.66
N GLY A 185 -0.91 -24.21 -8.74
CA GLY A 185 -1.88 -25.19 -9.18
C GLY A 185 -1.13 -26.41 -9.72
N ASP A 186 -1.64 -27.61 -9.41
CA ASP A 186 -1.17 -28.88 -9.96
C ASP A 186 -1.27 -28.86 -11.50
N GLY A 187 -0.20 -28.40 -12.15
CA GLY A 187 -0.11 -28.18 -13.59
C GLY A 187 1.35 -28.03 -13.99
N GLU A 188 1.94 -29.16 -14.32
CA GLU A 188 3.35 -29.42 -14.64
C GLU A 188 4.09 -28.34 -15.45
N ALA A 189 5.20 -27.89 -14.85
CA ALA A 189 6.46 -27.40 -15.43
C ALA A 189 6.60 -25.94 -15.90
N GLY A 190 7.17 -25.10 -15.02
CA GLY A 190 8.32 -24.27 -15.43
C GLY A 190 8.52 -22.94 -14.70
N GLY A 191 9.30 -22.95 -13.61
CA GLY A 191 10.10 -21.79 -13.19
C GLY A 191 9.67 -21.11 -11.89
N GLY A 192 9.84 -21.80 -10.76
CA GLY A 192 9.72 -21.18 -9.45
C GLY A 192 10.85 -20.17 -9.20
N ASP A 193 10.46 -18.96 -8.80
CA ASP A 193 11.35 -18.05 -8.07
C ASP A 193 10.88 -18.04 -6.61
N GLY A 194 11.42 -18.98 -5.86
CA GLY A 194 11.24 -19.06 -4.42
C GLY A 194 12.00 -17.91 -3.77
N VAL A 195 11.29 -16.85 -3.40
CA VAL A 195 11.81 -15.89 -2.42
C VAL A 195 11.77 -16.59 -1.06
N GLU A 196 12.90 -17.21 -0.70
CA GLU A 196 13.12 -17.73 0.65
C GLU A 196 13.23 -16.56 1.64
N GLY A 197 12.08 -16.13 2.18
CA GLY A 197 12.00 -15.25 3.33
C GLY A 197 12.40 -15.96 4.63
N TRP A 198 13.63 -15.70 5.10
CA TRP A 198 14.19 -15.89 6.46
C TRP A 198 13.63 -17.04 7.33
N ARG A 199 14.45 -18.11 7.48
CA ARG A 199 14.44 -19.02 8.64
C ARG A 199 15.54 -18.63 9.64
N GLY A 200 15.22 -18.72 10.92
CA GLY A 200 16.15 -18.66 12.06
C GLY A 200 15.83 -17.50 13.00
N GLY A 201 15.84 -17.65 14.32
CA GLY A 201 16.22 -18.76 15.21
C GLY A 201 16.20 -18.20 16.64
#